data_AF-A0AAW9WCK0-F1
#
_entry.id   AF-A0AAW9WCK0-F1
#
_cell.length_a   1.000
_cell.length_b   1.000
_cell.length_c   1.000
_cell.angle_alpha   90.00
_cell.angle_beta   90.00
_cell.angle_gamma   90.00
#
_symmetry.space_group_name_H-M   'P 1'
#
loop_
_entity.id
_entity.type
_entity.pdbx_description
1 polymer ?
#
loop_
_entity_poly.entity_id
_entity_poly.type
_entity_poly.pdbx_seq_one_letter_code
_entity_poly.pdbx_strand_id
1 'polypeptide(L)'
;MERTEVDLLKNSLLKLREKLSEALHSVLPIIGIVMVLCFTIAPISSSILLCFLMGAAMIVIGTMFFTLGAEISMTPMGERLGTAVTRSKKLSIIVILGFVLGFIITISEPDLQVLAEQVPSIPNRTLIFSVALGVGVFLVIALLRMLFSIALPHMLITFYILAFLLTLFVPQSFLAVAFDSGGVTTGPMTVPFIMAFGIGISAIRNDRHASDDSFGLVALCSIGPILAVLILGMIYRPADSAYIPPVLPEISDSVELWKLFRVGLPTYIREIAVSLFPIILFFGIFQIAVLKLSKRNLRKIIVGLVYTYIGLVLFLTGANVGFMPAGNYLGQVIASLDYNWIIVLIGMLIGFFIVKAEPAVYVLNKQVEEITDGAIPARAMSISLSIGVAASIGLAMLRVLTGISILWFIIPGYAIALGLSFFVPKIFTAIAFDSGGVASGPMTATFLLPFAQGACTAVGGNIVTDAFGVVAMVAMTPLITIQILGMIYQMQQRSAPKDQTLPEPAAGFDQLDDDAIIEL
;
A
#
# COMPACT_ATOMS: atom_id res chain seq x y z
N MET A 1 32.05 -26.92 16.44
CA MET A 1 30.80 -27.08 15.67
C MET A 1 29.59 -26.65 16.50
N GLU A 2 29.45 -27.08 17.76
CA GLU A 2 28.34 -26.64 18.66
C GLU A 2 28.26 -25.14 18.93
N ARG A 3 29.39 -24.43 19.13
CA ARG A 3 29.39 -22.97 19.35
C ARG A 3 28.74 -22.20 18.18
N THR A 4 28.90 -22.69 16.96
CA THR A 4 28.39 -22.04 15.74
C THR A 4 26.88 -22.21 15.57
N GLU A 5 26.32 -23.36 15.98
CA GLU A 5 24.86 -23.59 15.92
C GLU A 5 24.11 -22.84 17.02
N VAL A 6 24.69 -22.74 18.22
CA VAL A 6 24.11 -21.96 19.32
C VAL A 6 24.11 -20.47 18.99
N ASP A 7 25.19 -19.94 18.40
CA ASP A 7 25.25 -18.54 17.97
C ASP A 7 24.28 -18.25 16.81
N LEU A 8 24.09 -19.19 15.88
CA LEU A 8 23.10 -19.07 14.80
C LEU A 8 21.66 -19.08 15.35
N LEU A 9 21.35 -19.98 16.29
CA LEU A 9 20.04 -20.03 16.96
C LEU A 9 19.78 -18.74 17.75
N LYS A 10 20.76 -18.27 18.51
CA LYS A 10 20.65 -17.02 19.29
C LYS A 10 20.40 -15.81 18.39
N ASN A 11 21.11 -15.71 17.26
CA ASN A 11 20.91 -14.64 16.28
C ASN A 11 19.53 -14.74 15.60
N SER A 12 19.03 -15.96 15.32
CA SER A 12 17.69 -16.14 14.76
C SER A 12 16.58 -15.74 15.74
N LEU A 13 16.74 -16.07 17.02
CA LEU A 13 15.81 -15.70 18.10
C LEU A 13 15.81 -14.20 18.36
N LEU A 14 16.99 -13.55 18.29
CA LEU A 14 17.11 -12.10 18.37
C LEU A 14 16.34 -11.43 17.24
N LYS A 15 16.52 -11.88 15.99
CA LYS A 15 15.80 -11.33 14.83
C LYS A 15 14.28 -11.55 14.93
N LEU A 16 13.83 -12.73 15.38
CA LEU A 16 12.42 -13.00 15.65
C LEU A 16 11.84 -12.08 16.72
N ARG A 17 12.57 -11.88 17.82
CA ARG A 17 12.15 -10.98 18.92
C ARG A 17 12.09 -9.53 18.47
N GLU A 18 13.05 -9.09 17.66
CA GLU A 18 13.07 -7.77 17.04
C GLU A 18 11.83 -7.56 16.16
N LYS A 19 11.57 -8.48 15.22
CA LYS A 19 10.38 -8.41 14.35
C LYS A 19 9.07 -8.49 15.11
N LEU A 20 9.00 -9.29 16.18
CA LEU A 20 7.82 -9.34 17.05
C LEU A 20 7.62 -8.02 17.79
N SER A 21 8.71 -7.42 18.29
CA SER A 21 8.67 -6.12 18.95
C SER A 21 8.20 -5.04 17.98
N GLU A 22 8.74 -4.99 16.76
CA GLU A 22 8.30 -4.07 15.71
C GLU A 22 6.79 -4.23 15.44
N ALA A 23 6.33 -5.46 15.19
CA ALA A 23 4.92 -5.77 14.97
C ALA A 23 4.03 -5.32 16.14
N LEU A 24 4.47 -5.54 17.38
CA LEU A 24 3.71 -5.19 18.57
C LEU A 24 3.62 -3.67 18.76
N HIS A 25 4.72 -2.92 18.59
CA HIS A 25 4.70 -1.46 18.66
C HIS A 25 3.85 -0.81 17.57
N SER A 26 3.75 -1.47 16.42
CA SER A 26 2.92 -1.03 15.30
C SER A 26 1.42 -1.21 15.55
N VAL A 27 0.99 -2.35 16.11
CA VAL A 27 -0.45 -2.69 16.27
C VAL A 27 -1.02 -2.24 17.61
N LEU A 28 -0.23 -2.23 18.69
CA LEU A 28 -0.67 -1.93 20.05
C LEU A 28 -1.39 -0.57 20.20
N PRO A 29 -0.94 0.53 19.56
CA PRO A 29 -1.66 1.81 19.64
C PRO A 29 -3.09 1.72 19.13
N ILE A 30 -3.34 0.95 18.07
CA ILE A 30 -4.68 0.76 17.50
C ILE A 30 -5.55 -0.04 18.47
N ILE A 31 -5.01 -1.11 19.06
CA ILE A 31 -5.69 -1.87 20.11
C ILE A 31 -6.05 -0.95 21.28
N GLY A 32 -5.11 -0.12 21.72
CA GLY A 32 -5.33 0.84 22.80
C GLY A 32 -6.45 1.83 22.48
N ILE A 33 -6.46 2.42 21.29
CA ILE A 33 -7.52 3.34 20.85
C ILE A 33 -8.87 2.63 20.84
N VAL A 34 -8.96 1.46 20.18
CA VAL A 34 -10.22 0.69 20.13
C VAL A 34 -10.70 0.35 21.53
N MET A 35 -9.82 -0.13 22.41
CA MET A 35 -10.18 -0.44 23.80
C MET A 35 -10.69 0.80 24.57
N VAL A 36 -10.03 1.95 24.44
CA VAL A 36 -10.51 3.20 25.06
C VAL A 36 -11.88 3.57 24.53
N LEU A 37 -12.10 3.50 23.21
CA LEU A 37 -13.40 3.78 22.59
C LEU A 37 -14.48 2.80 23.11
N CYS A 38 -14.16 1.51 23.20
CA CYS A 38 -15.06 0.48 23.74
C CYS A 38 -15.55 0.79 25.16
N PHE A 39 -14.66 1.27 26.04
CA PHE A 39 -15.00 1.52 27.44
C PHE A 39 -15.59 2.91 27.70
N THR A 40 -15.62 3.80 26.70
CA THR A 40 -16.01 5.21 26.91
C THR A 40 -17.12 5.67 25.98
N ILE A 41 -16.86 5.70 24.66
CA ILE A 41 -17.68 6.40 23.67
C ILE A 41 -18.62 5.43 22.95
N ALA A 42 -18.13 4.25 22.58
CA ALA A 42 -18.84 3.30 21.74
C ALA A 42 -18.79 1.91 22.38
N PRO A 43 -19.73 1.57 23.29
CA PRO A 43 -19.76 0.27 23.94
C PRO A 43 -19.91 -0.83 22.90
N ILE A 44 -18.84 -1.59 22.70
CA ILE A 44 -18.82 -2.74 21.79
C ILE A 44 -19.35 -3.96 22.54
N SER A 45 -20.19 -4.75 21.87
CA SER A 45 -20.58 -6.07 22.36
C SER A 45 -19.35 -6.94 22.65
N SER A 46 -19.36 -7.68 23.76
CA SER A 46 -18.25 -8.55 24.17
C SER A 46 -17.78 -9.51 23.07
N SER A 47 -18.69 -9.93 22.18
CA SER A 47 -18.41 -10.74 20.98
C SER A 47 -17.41 -10.06 20.03
N ILE A 48 -17.72 -8.87 19.54
CA ILE A 48 -16.90 -8.10 18.60
C ILE A 48 -15.57 -7.70 19.25
N LEU A 49 -15.56 -7.35 20.54
CA LEU A 49 -14.32 -7.03 21.26
C LEU A 49 -13.37 -8.23 21.34
N LEU A 50 -13.87 -9.41 21.68
CA LEU A 50 -13.07 -10.64 21.71
C LEU A 50 -12.59 -11.03 20.31
N CYS A 51 -13.43 -10.86 19.30
CA CYS A 51 -13.08 -11.08 17.90
C CYS A 51 -11.95 -10.15 17.46
N PHE A 52 -12.04 -8.86 17.80
CA PHE A 52 -11.01 -7.88 17.56
C PHE A 52 -9.68 -8.24 18.26
N LEU A 53 -9.71 -8.60 19.55
CA LEU A 53 -8.50 -8.95 20.30
C LEU A 53 -7.82 -10.21 19.76
N MET A 54 -8.59 -11.23 19.38
CA MET A 54 -8.06 -12.43 18.74
C MET A 54 -7.49 -12.11 17.35
N GLY A 55 -8.19 -11.30 16.56
CA GLY A 55 -7.70 -10.81 15.28
C GLY A 55 -6.41 -9.99 15.43
N ALA A 56 -6.31 -9.16 16.46
CA ALA A 56 -5.12 -8.35 16.74
C ALA A 56 -3.90 -9.23 17.09
N ALA A 57 -4.10 -10.29 17.87
CA ALA A 57 -3.04 -11.27 18.14
C ALA A 57 -2.57 -11.95 16.84
N MET A 58 -3.49 -12.31 15.95
CA MET A 58 -3.15 -12.89 14.65
C MET A 58 -2.44 -11.90 13.73
N ILE A 59 -2.84 -10.63 13.72
CA ILE A 59 -2.16 -9.57 12.95
C ILE A 59 -0.72 -9.39 13.44
N VAL A 60 -0.49 -9.33 14.76
CA VAL A 60 0.88 -9.18 15.31
C VAL A 60 1.79 -10.34 14.88
N ILE A 61 1.29 -11.57 14.93
CA ILE A 61 2.07 -12.74 14.48
C ILE A 61 2.22 -12.73 12.94
N GLY A 62 1.15 -12.34 12.23
CA GLY A 62 1.10 -12.26 10.78
C GLY A 62 2.10 -11.26 10.20
N THR A 63 2.11 -10.03 10.72
CA THR A 63 3.05 -8.97 10.32
C THR A 63 4.50 -9.35 10.60
N MET A 64 4.78 -10.02 11.73
CA MET A 64 6.12 -10.54 12.03
C MET A 64 6.62 -11.54 10.98
N PHE A 65 5.83 -12.56 10.66
CA PHE A 65 6.22 -13.55 9.64
C PHE A 65 6.25 -12.96 8.23
N PHE A 66 5.32 -12.06 7.92
CA PHE A 66 5.23 -11.41 6.63
C PHE A 66 6.46 -10.54 6.35
N THR A 67 6.80 -9.62 7.26
CA THR A 67 7.96 -8.72 7.09
C THR A 67 9.26 -9.51 6.99
N LEU A 68 9.43 -10.56 7.79
CA LEU A 68 10.56 -11.46 7.69
C LEU A 68 10.60 -12.21 6.35
N GLY A 69 9.45 -12.67 5.87
CA GLY A 69 9.30 -13.36 4.59
C GLY A 69 9.62 -12.47 3.39
N ALA A 70 9.10 -11.24 3.38
CA ALA A 70 9.31 -10.26 2.33
C ALA A 70 10.79 -9.90 2.17
N GLU A 71 11.51 -9.61 3.27
CA GLU A 71 12.96 -9.34 3.25
C GLU A 71 13.78 -10.50 2.68
N ILE A 72 13.40 -11.75 3.00
CA ILE A 72 14.16 -12.95 2.62
C ILE A 72 13.84 -13.40 1.18
N SER A 73 12.65 -13.10 0.67
CA SER A 73 12.15 -13.63 -0.60
C SER A 73 11.79 -12.57 -1.64
N MET A 74 10.81 -11.70 -1.39
CA MET A 74 10.27 -10.80 -2.42
C MET A 74 11.28 -9.79 -2.92
N THR A 75 12.01 -9.12 -2.02
CA THR A 75 13.04 -8.15 -2.39
C THR A 75 14.11 -8.78 -3.29
N PRO A 76 14.79 -9.87 -2.89
CA PRO A 76 15.78 -10.50 -3.76
C PRO A 76 15.17 -11.15 -5.02
N MET A 77 13.87 -11.47 -5.02
CA MET A 77 13.17 -11.97 -6.20
C MET A 77 12.98 -10.85 -7.24
N GLY A 78 12.50 -9.68 -6.81
CA GLY A 78 12.31 -8.50 -7.63
C GLY A 78 13.63 -8.02 -8.23
N GLU A 79 14.67 -7.80 -7.41
CA GLU A 79 16.00 -7.35 -7.87
C GLU A 79 16.58 -8.25 -8.95
N ARG A 80 16.54 -9.57 -8.73
CA ARG A 80 17.11 -10.55 -9.68
C ARG A 80 16.33 -10.62 -10.97
N LEU A 81 15.01 -10.54 -10.90
CA LEU A 81 14.17 -10.48 -12.10
C LEU A 81 14.47 -9.19 -12.87
N GLY A 82 14.48 -8.02 -12.22
CA GLY A 82 14.80 -6.74 -12.85
C GLY A 82 16.17 -6.74 -13.54
N THR A 83 17.17 -7.30 -12.85
CA THR A 83 18.52 -7.49 -13.39
C THR A 83 18.50 -8.39 -14.64
N ALA A 84 17.80 -9.52 -14.57
CA ALA A 84 17.75 -10.49 -15.67
C ALA A 84 17.02 -9.94 -16.90
N VAL A 85 15.90 -9.23 -16.71
CA VAL A 85 15.12 -8.61 -17.79
C VAL A 85 15.97 -7.58 -18.53
N THR A 86 16.64 -6.69 -17.80
CA THR A 86 17.46 -5.60 -18.39
C THR A 86 18.69 -6.14 -19.12
N ARG A 87 19.33 -7.19 -18.57
CA ARG A 87 20.48 -7.84 -19.21
C ARG A 87 20.16 -8.44 -20.57
N SER A 88 18.90 -8.77 -20.86
CA SER A 88 18.49 -9.28 -22.17
C SER A 88 18.71 -8.26 -23.30
N LYS A 89 18.78 -6.95 -22.99
CA LYS A 89 18.90 -5.81 -23.92
C LYS A 89 17.85 -5.75 -25.04
N LYS A 90 16.83 -6.61 -25.02
CA LYS A 90 15.79 -6.68 -26.04
C LYS A 90 14.55 -5.94 -25.54
N LEU A 91 14.23 -4.82 -26.17
CA LEU A 91 13.06 -4.01 -25.82
C LEU A 91 11.77 -4.83 -25.78
N SER A 92 11.56 -5.72 -26.75
CA SER A 92 10.38 -6.60 -26.80
C SER A 92 10.27 -7.51 -25.57
N ILE A 93 11.39 -7.99 -25.02
CA ILE A 93 11.39 -8.81 -23.80
C ILE A 93 11.01 -7.94 -22.59
N ILE A 94 11.57 -6.73 -22.48
CA ILE A 94 11.24 -5.80 -21.39
C ILE A 94 9.74 -5.48 -21.40
N VAL A 95 9.16 -5.21 -22.58
CA VAL A 95 7.74 -4.89 -22.74
C VAL A 95 6.84 -6.09 -22.40
N ILE A 96 7.04 -7.24 -23.05
CA ILE A 96 6.18 -8.41 -22.84
C ILE A 96 6.29 -8.90 -21.39
N LEU A 97 7.51 -8.97 -20.88
CA LEU A 97 7.76 -9.50 -19.55
C LEU A 97 7.32 -8.52 -18.46
N GLY A 98 7.53 -7.22 -18.65
CA GLY A 98 7.01 -6.19 -17.77
C GLY A 98 5.49 -6.23 -17.69
N PHE A 99 4.81 -6.37 -18.83
CA PHE A 99 3.36 -6.50 -18.85
C PHE A 99 2.87 -7.73 -18.08
N VAL A 100 3.42 -8.91 -18.39
CA VAL A 100 3.05 -10.17 -17.73
C VAL A 100 3.33 -10.12 -16.24
N LEU A 101 4.46 -9.54 -15.85
CA LEU A 101 4.87 -9.37 -14.47
C LEU A 101 3.88 -8.48 -13.70
N GLY A 102 3.55 -7.31 -14.24
CA GLY A 102 2.59 -6.40 -13.63
C GLY A 102 1.22 -7.04 -13.48
N PHE A 103 0.73 -7.71 -14.53
CA PHE A 103 -0.54 -8.44 -14.49
C PHE A 103 -0.56 -9.54 -13.43
N ILE A 104 0.50 -10.36 -13.35
CA ILE A 104 0.60 -11.47 -12.38
C ILE A 104 0.66 -10.94 -10.95
N ILE A 105 1.49 -9.93 -10.68
CA ILE A 105 1.65 -9.36 -9.33
C ILE A 105 0.32 -8.79 -8.84
N THR A 106 -0.42 -8.10 -9.69
CA THR A 106 -1.71 -7.50 -9.30
C THR A 106 -2.78 -8.54 -9.03
N ILE A 107 -2.84 -9.64 -9.79
CA ILE A 107 -3.74 -10.76 -9.46
C ILE A 107 -3.33 -11.42 -8.13
N SER A 108 -2.03 -11.44 -7.85
CA SER A 108 -1.45 -11.94 -6.62
C SER A 108 -1.62 -11.00 -5.42
N GLU A 109 -2.21 -9.82 -5.59
CA GLU A 109 -2.42 -8.84 -4.51
C GLU A 109 -3.71 -9.18 -3.72
N PRO A 110 -3.60 -9.64 -2.45
CA PRO A 110 -4.77 -9.97 -1.65
C PRO A 110 -5.68 -8.76 -1.36
N ASP A 111 -5.12 -7.55 -1.24
CA ASP A 111 -5.92 -6.37 -0.91
C ASP A 111 -6.95 -6.06 -2.01
N LEU A 112 -6.58 -6.32 -3.27
CA LEU A 112 -7.46 -6.17 -4.41
C LEU A 112 -8.66 -7.13 -4.34
N GLN A 113 -8.47 -8.31 -3.74
CA GLN A 113 -9.54 -9.28 -3.52
C GLN A 113 -10.50 -8.77 -2.45
N VAL A 114 -9.97 -8.24 -1.34
CA VAL A 114 -10.76 -7.62 -0.28
C VAL A 114 -11.59 -6.46 -0.81
N LEU A 115 -11.01 -5.56 -1.62
CA LEU A 115 -11.76 -4.48 -2.26
C LEU A 115 -12.84 -5.03 -3.18
N ALA A 116 -12.51 -6.02 -4.01
CA ALA A 116 -13.46 -6.60 -4.96
C ALA A 116 -14.66 -7.28 -4.27
N GLU A 117 -14.47 -7.86 -3.09
CA GLU A 117 -15.57 -8.43 -2.28
C GLU A 117 -16.47 -7.38 -1.67
N GLN A 118 -15.94 -6.18 -1.41
CA GLN A 118 -16.71 -5.08 -0.83
C GLN A 118 -17.49 -4.28 -1.89
N VAL A 119 -17.11 -4.33 -3.16
CA VAL A 119 -17.77 -3.58 -4.25
C VAL A 119 -18.97 -4.39 -4.78
N PRO A 120 -20.22 -3.95 -4.53
CA PRO A 120 -21.41 -4.73 -4.91
C PRO A 120 -21.74 -4.64 -6.41
N SER A 121 -21.22 -3.62 -7.10
CA SER A 121 -21.66 -3.21 -8.43
C SER A 121 -20.89 -3.84 -9.58
N ILE A 122 -19.78 -4.54 -9.30
CA ILE A 122 -18.86 -5.08 -10.31
C ILE A 122 -18.53 -6.53 -9.95
N PRO A 123 -18.64 -7.49 -10.88
CA PRO A 123 -18.17 -8.86 -10.62
C PRO A 123 -16.68 -8.87 -10.26
N ASN A 124 -16.32 -9.55 -9.17
CA ASN A 124 -14.96 -9.51 -8.60
C ASN A 124 -13.88 -9.84 -9.64
N ARG A 125 -14.12 -10.87 -10.47
CA ARG A 125 -13.16 -11.27 -11.53
C ARG A 125 -12.96 -10.19 -12.59
N THR A 126 -14.02 -9.48 -12.97
CA THR A 126 -13.96 -8.40 -13.95
C THR A 126 -13.16 -7.23 -13.40
N LEU A 127 -13.39 -6.87 -12.14
CA LEU A 127 -12.63 -5.82 -11.46
C LEU A 127 -11.15 -6.19 -11.37
N ILE A 128 -10.84 -7.38 -10.84
CA ILE A 128 -9.45 -7.86 -10.66
C ILE A 128 -8.69 -7.89 -11.99
N PHE A 129 -9.27 -8.46 -13.05
CA PHE A 129 -8.58 -8.54 -14.34
C PHE A 129 -8.43 -7.19 -15.03
N SER A 130 -9.42 -6.28 -14.89
CA SER A 130 -9.30 -4.93 -15.45
C SER A 130 -8.20 -4.14 -14.75
N VAL A 131 -8.15 -4.22 -13.42
CA VAL A 131 -7.10 -3.59 -12.61
C VAL A 131 -5.72 -4.17 -12.95
N ALA A 132 -5.60 -5.50 -13.04
CA ALA A 132 -4.35 -6.16 -13.42
C ALA A 132 -3.88 -5.78 -14.84
N LEU A 133 -4.81 -5.61 -15.79
CA LEU A 133 -4.50 -5.11 -17.13
C LEU A 133 -3.95 -3.68 -17.06
N GLY A 134 -4.59 -2.81 -16.27
CA GLY A 134 -4.14 -1.44 -16.02
C GLY A 134 -2.72 -1.38 -15.47
N VAL A 135 -2.43 -2.14 -14.40
CA VAL A 135 -1.08 -2.22 -13.81
C VAL A 135 -0.07 -2.79 -14.80
N GLY A 136 -0.41 -3.84 -15.55
CA GLY A 136 0.47 -4.42 -16.56
C GLY A 136 0.92 -3.40 -17.61
N VAL A 137 -0.01 -2.60 -18.14
CA VAL A 137 0.30 -1.53 -19.10
C VAL A 137 1.16 -0.45 -18.45
N PHE A 138 0.81 0.01 -17.24
CA PHE A 138 1.54 1.09 -16.59
C PHE A 138 2.91 0.67 -16.06
N LEU A 139 3.10 -0.60 -15.71
CA LEU A 139 4.42 -1.13 -15.40
C LEU A 139 5.31 -1.09 -16.65
N VAL A 140 4.80 -1.45 -17.84
CA VAL A 140 5.56 -1.25 -19.09
C VAL A 140 5.91 0.21 -19.30
N ILE A 141 4.96 1.12 -19.12
CA ILE A 141 5.19 2.57 -19.26
C ILE A 141 6.28 3.04 -18.27
N ALA A 142 6.25 2.58 -17.02
CA ALA A 142 7.27 2.88 -16.02
C ALA A 142 8.65 2.32 -16.37
N LEU A 143 8.70 1.12 -16.96
CA LEU A 143 9.95 0.51 -17.44
C LEU A 143 10.53 1.27 -18.63
N LEU A 144 9.68 1.68 -19.57
CA LEU A 144 10.10 2.49 -20.72
C LEU A 144 10.58 3.87 -20.27
N ARG A 145 9.92 4.48 -19.28
CA ARG A 145 10.41 5.73 -18.65
C ARG A 145 11.84 5.57 -18.16
N MET A 146 12.14 4.52 -17.38
CA MET A 146 13.49 4.29 -16.87
C MET A 146 14.51 4.01 -17.98
N LEU A 147 14.10 3.36 -19.07
CA LEU A 147 14.99 3.05 -20.19
C LEU A 147 15.32 4.29 -21.05
N PHE A 148 14.35 5.19 -21.22
CA PHE A 148 14.48 6.41 -22.01
C PHE A 148 14.77 7.67 -21.16
N SER A 149 15.00 7.51 -19.85
CA SER A 149 15.25 8.59 -18.88
C SER A 149 14.20 9.72 -18.94
N ILE A 150 12.91 9.37 -19.04
CA ILE A 150 11.81 10.35 -19.07
C ILE A 150 11.53 10.84 -17.65
N ALA A 151 11.37 12.17 -17.49
CA ALA A 151 11.07 12.78 -16.20
C ALA A 151 9.68 12.38 -15.67
N LEU A 152 9.65 11.85 -14.43
CA LEU A 152 8.44 11.38 -13.75
C LEU A 152 7.31 12.44 -13.65
N PRO A 153 7.58 13.71 -13.26
CA PRO A 153 6.51 14.69 -13.05
C PRO A 153 5.64 14.93 -14.29
N HIS A 154 6.24 15.01 -15.47
CA HIS A 154 5.53 15.21 -16.73
C HIS A 154 4.56 14.06 -17.04
N MET A 155 4.97 12.82 -16.76
CA MET A 155 4.12 11.65 -16.94
C MET A 155 2.97 11.64 -15.94
N LEU A 156 3.24 11.93 -14.66
CA LEU A 156 2.21 12.02 -13.63
C LEU A 156 1.15 13.06 -14.00
N ILE A 157 1.56 14.27 -14.39
CA ILE A 157 0.64 15.34 -14.82
C ILE A 157 -0.22 14.87 -15.99
N THR A 158 0.41 14.30 -17.02
CA THR A 158 -0.31 13.86 -18.23
C THR A 158 -1.36 12.81 -17.90
N PHE A 159 -1.00 11.76 -17.15
CA PHE A 159 -1.93 10.68 -16.85
C PHE A 159 -2.98 11.05 -15.80
N TYR A 160 -2.66 11.89 -14.81
CA TYR A 160 -3.67 12.38 -13.87
C TYR A 160 -4.66 13.34 -14.55
N ILE A 161 -4.21 14.22 -15.45
CA ILE A 161 -5.13 15.04 -16.27
C ILE A 161 -6.06 14.12 -17.08
N LEU A 162 -5.52 13.08 -17.72
CA LEU A 162 -6.32 12.10 -18.44
C LEU A 162 -7.34 11.41 -17.53
N ALA A 163 -6.92 10.98 -16.33
CA ALA A 163 -7.83 10.37 -15.35
C ALA A 163 -8.94 11.33 -14.94
N PHE A 164 -8.63 12.59 -14.65
CA PHE A 164 -9.62 13.60 -14.28
C PHE A 164 -10.59 13.93 -15.42
N LEU A 165 -10.11 13.99 -16.67
CA LEU A 165 -10.99 14.15 -17.83
C LEU A 165 -11.96 12.98 -17.98
N LEU A 166 -11.51 11.75 -17.74
CA LEU A 166 -12.36 10.57 -17.76
C LEU A 166 -13.43 10.58 -16.66
N THR A 167 -13.17 11.20 -15.51
CA THR A 167 -14.18 11.29 -14.43
C THR A 167 -15.46 12.02 -14.86
N LEU A 168 -15.39 12.91 -15.86
CA LEU A 168 -16.54 13.63 -16.41
C LEU A 168 -17.53 12.71 -17.13
N PHE A 169 -17.10 11.53 -17.55
CA PHE A 169 -17.88 10.57 -18.34
C PHE A 169 -18.32 9.34 -17.53
N VAL A 170 -17.94 9.24 -16.26
CA VAL A 170 -18.11 8.05 -15.42
C VAL A 170 -19.16 8.30 -14.31
N PRO A 171 -20.06 7.35 -14.00
CA PRO A 171 -21.02 7.50 -12.92
C PRO A 171 -20.36 7.67 -11.55
N GLN A 172 -20.99 8.43 -10.65
CA GLN A 172 -20.43 8.72 -9.32
C GLN A 172 -20.15 7.48 -8.47
N SER A 173 -20.91 6.41 -8.66
CA SER A 173 -20.72 5.12 -7.97
C SER A 173 -19.40 4.42 -8.35
N PHE A 174 -18.81 4.75 -9.50
CA PHE A 174 -17.52 4.18 -9.92
C PHE A 174 -16.34 5.06 -9.55
N LEU A 175 -16.54 6.37 -9.37
CA LEU A 175 -15.44 7.30 -9.11
C LEU A 175 -14.67 6.89 -7.86
N ALA A 176 -15.37 6.66 -6.75
CA ALA A 176 -14.76 6.27 -5.49
C ALA A 176 -14.02 4.91 -5.60
N VAL A 177 -14.66 3.93 -6.24
CA VAL A 177 -14.06 2.59 -6.47
C VAL A 177 -12.84 2.67 -7.37
N ALA A 178 -12.85 3.53 -8.40
CA ALA A 178 -11.73 3.69 -9.31
C ALA A 178 -10.48 4.22 -8.60
N PHE A 179 -10.63 5.27 -7.81
CA PHE A 179 -9.49 5.81 -7.06
C PHE A 179 -9.05 4.88 -5.92
N ASP A 180 -9.98 4.20 -5.24
CA ASP A 180 -9.62 3.18 -4.24
C ASP A 180 -8.82 2.04 -4.86
N SER A 181 -9.18 1.59 -6.08
CA SER A 181 -8.46 0.52 -6.77
C SER A 181 -6.98 0.84 -7.00
N GLY A 182 -6.64 2.10 -7.27
CA GLY A 182 -5.25 2.55 -7.38
C GLY A 182 -4.47 2.34 -6.08
N GLY A 183 -5.03 2.78 -4.95
CA GLY A 183 -4.41 2.66 -3.64
C GLY A 183 -4.36 1.22 -3.09
N VAL A 184 -5.26 0.35 -3.54
CA VAL A 184 -5.29 -1.06 -3.10
C VAL A 184 -4.27 -1.93 -3.86
N THR A 185 -3.88 -1.55 -5.09
CA THR A 185 -2.86 -2.30 -5.84
C THR A 185 -1.44 -2.13 -5.31
N THR A 186 -1.23 -1.21 -4.38
CA THR A 186 0.05 -0.93 -3.73
C THR A 186 0.14 -1.61 -2.38
N GLY A 187 -0.29 -2.87 -2.36
CA GLY A 187 -0.33 -3.69 -1.17
C GLY A 187 1.02 -4.27 -0.76
N PRO A 188 1.02 -5.06 0.33
CA PRO A 188 2.23 -5.56 0.97
C PRO A 188 3.03 -6.49 0.06
N MET A 189 2.41 -7.12 -0.93
CA MET A 189 3.09 -7.96 -1.93
C MET A 189 3.70 -7.14 -3.06
N THR A 190 2.88 -6.28 -3.67
CA THR A 190 3.22 -5.56 -4.91
C THR A 190 4.34 -4.56 -4.68
N VAL A 191 4.31 -3.82 -3.58
CA VAL A 191 5.24 -2.71 -3.31
C VAL A 191 6.69 -3.18 -3.15
N PRO A 192 7.02 -4.10 -2.20
CA PRO A 192 8.40 -4.56 -2.05
C PRO A 192 8.95 -5.16 -3.33
N PHE A 193 8.09 -5.86 -4.08
CA PHE A 193 8.48 -6.50 -5.31
C PHE A 193 8.75 -5.51 -6.44
N ILE A 194 7.83 -4.58 -6.73
CA ILE A 194 7.97 -3.59 -7.82
C ILE A 194 9.13 -2.64 -7.54
N MET A 195 9.31 -2.19 -6.29
CA MET A 195 10.44 -1.35 -5.92
C MET A 195 11.77 -2.10 -6.10
N ALA A 196 11.86 -3.33 -5.58
CA ALA A 196 13.04 -4.17 -5.77
C ALA A 196 13.31 -4.47 -7.24
N PHE A 197 12.27 -4.66 -8.04
CA PHE A 197 12.37 -4.83 -9.49
C PHE A 197 12.96 -3.60 -10.17
N GLY A 198 12.51 -2.39 -9.80
CA GLY A 198 13.10 -1.12 -10.25
C GLY A 198 14.58 -0.99 -9.91
N ILE A 199 14.95 -1.29 -8.66
CA ILE A 199 16.34 -1.30 -8.19
C ILE A 199 17.19 -2.30 -9.00
N GLY A 200 16.64 -3.48 -9.33
CA GLY A 200 17.31 -4.46 -10.18
C GLY A 200 17.59 -3.95 -11.60
N ILE A 201 16.76 -3.05 -12.12
CA ILE A 201 16.93 -2.45 -13.45
C ILE A 201 17.98 -1.34 -13.42
N SER A 202 17.90 -0.47 -12.42
CA SER A 202 18.85 0.63 -12.25
C SER A 202 20.26 0.16 -11.97
N ALA A 203 20.44 -0.96 -11.26
CA ALA A 203 21.75 -1.52 -10.94
C ALA A 203 22.62 -1.91 -12.16
N ILE A 204 22.02 -2.10 -13.34
CA ILE A 204 22.76 -2.39 -14.59
C ILE A 204 22.97 -1.12 -15.44
N ARG A 205 22.29 -0.02 -15.10
CA ARG A 205 22.39 1.25 -15.82
C ARG A 205 23.61 2.02 -15.30
N ASN A 206 24.48 2.44 -16.19
CA ASN A 206 25.74 3.12 -15.84
C ASN A 206 25.60 4.65 -15.82
N ASP A 207 24.43 5.16 -15.40
CA ASP A 207 24.09 6.58 -15.37
C ASP A 207 24.01 7.08 -13.92
N ARG A 208 24.48 8.30 -13.65
CA ARG A 208 24.44 8.96 -12.33
C ARG A 208 23.03 9.13 -11.78
N HIS A 209 22.00 9.15 -12.64
CA HIS A 209 20.59 9.28 -12.23
C HIS A 209 19.86 7.94 -12.06
N ALA A 210 20.57 6.80 -12.14
CA ALA A 210 19.93 5.48 -12.11
C ALA A 210 19.23 5.18 -10.77
N SER A 211 19.80 5.61 -9.65
CA SER A 211 19.21 5.46 -8.31
C SER A 211 17.91 6.27 -8.17
N ASP A 212 17.89 7.50 -8.68
CA ASP A 212 16.72 8.40 -8.59
C ASP A 212 15.54 7.89 -9.43
N ASP A 213 15.84 7.25 -10.56
CA ASP A 213 14.84 6.64 -11.43
C ASP A 213 14.26 5.32 -10.90
N SER A 214 14.86 4.75 -9.85
CA SER A 214 14.36 3.52 -9.21
C SER A 214 13.05 3.75 -8.44
N PHE A 215 12.77 5.00 -8.05
CA PHE A 215 11.51 5.41 -7.43
C PHE A 215 10.53 5.99 -8.47
N GLY A 216 9.24 5.94 -8.15
CA GLY A 216 8.15 6.38 -9.01
C GLY A 216 7.58 5.28 -9.91
N LEU A 217 8.07 4.05 -9.82
CA LEU A 217 7.48 2.90 -10.49
C LEU A 217 6.11 2.56 -9.90
N VAL A 218 6.00 2.53 -8.59
CA VAL A 218 4.76 2.20 -7.87
C VAL A 218 3.72 3.29 -8.15
N ALA A 219 4.15 4.55 -8.16
CA ALA A 219 3.34 5.72 -8.54
C ALA A 219 2.70 5.60 -9.93
N LEU A 220 3.46 5.22 -10.95
CA LEU A 220 2.90 5.04 -12.29
C LEU A 220 1.98 3.82 -12.33
N CYS A 221 2.38 2.73 -11.68
CA CYS A 221 1.57 1.51 -11.62
C CYS A 221 0.20 1.74 -10.98
N SER A 222 0.06 2.62 -9.99
CA SER A 222 -1.22 2.92 -9.32
C SER A 222 -2.19 3.76 -10.15
N ILE A 223 -1.71 4.47 -11.18
CA ILE A 223 -2.58 5.21 -12.12
C ILE A 223 -3.30 4.27 -13.09
N GLY A 224 -2.65 3.16 -13.46
CA GLY A 224 -3.22 2.14 -14.34
C GLY A 224 -4.57 1.58 -13.88
N PRO A 225 -4.71 1.10 -12.63
CA PRO A 225 -5.98 0.72 -12.01
C PRO A 225 -7.05 1.79 -12.08
N ILE A 226 -6.70 3.04 -11.74
CA ILE A 226 -7.64 4.17 -11.75
C ILE A 226 -8.22 4.32 -13.14
N LEU A 227 -7.37 4.40 -14.18
CA LEU A 227 -7.82 4.51 -15.56
C LEU A 227 -8.60 3.28 -16.02
N ALA A 228 -8.16 2.07 -15.67
CA ALA A 228 -8.84 0.84 -16.03
C ALA A 228 -10.26 0.75 -15.45
N VAL A 229 -10.45 1.14 -14.18
CA VAL A 229 -11.76 1.13 -13.53
C VAL A 229 -12.63 2.29 -14.00
N LEU A 230 -12.07 3.46 -14.32
CA LEU A 230 -12.81 4.54 -14.98
C LEU A 230 -13.32 4.09 -16.37
N ILE A 231 -12.47 3.44 -17.17
CA ILE A 231 -12.88 2.86 -18.46
C ILE A 231 -13.94 1.78 -18.27
N LEU A 232 -13.76 0.91 -17.28
CA LEU A 232 -14.75 -0.11 -16.94
C LEU A 232 -16.09 0.52 -16.56
N GLY A 233 -16.11 1.61 -15.79
CA GLY A 233 -17.31 2.35 -15.41
C GLY A 233 -18.03 3.07 -16.57
N MET A 234 -17.35 3.31 -17.69
CA MET A 234 -18.01 3.79 -18.93
C MET A 234 -18.72 2.65 -19.67
N ILE A 235 -18.18 1.43 -19.58
CA ILE A 235 -18.70 0.25 -20.29
C ILE A 235 -19.81 -0.43 -19.46
N TYR A 236 -19.60 -0.53 -18.15
CA TYR A 236 -20.49 -1.16 -17.20
C TYR A 236 -21.48 -0.14 -16.65
N ARG A 237 -22.77 -0.36 -16.87
CA ARG A 237 -23.86 0.31 -16.16
C ARG A 237 -24.49 -0.69 -15.21
N PRO A 238 -24.05 -0.79 -13.94
CA PRO A 238 -24.75 -1.59 -12.97
C PRO A 238 -26.17 -1.05 -12.84
N ALA A 239 -27.16 -1.94 -12.94
CA ALA A 239 -28.42 -1.70 -12.27
C ALA A 239 -28.09 -1.53 -10.78
N ASP A 240 -28.70 -0.56 -10.10
CA ASP A 240 -28.45 -0.21 -8.69
C ASP A 240 -28.38 -1.45 -7.79
N SER A 241 -27.18 -2.02 -7.63
CA SER A 241 -26.95 -3.14 -6.75
C SER A 241 -26.90 -2.56 -5.35
N ALA A 242 -27.99 -2.70 -4.61
CA ALA A 242 -28.04 -2.29 -3.22
C ALA A 242 -26.90 -2.99 -2.46
N TYR A 243 -26.05 -2.20 -1.80
CA TYR A 243 -25.06 -2.73 -0.87
C TYR A 243 -25.79 -3.47 0.25
N ILE A 244 -25.38 -4.71 0.52
CA ILE A 244 -25.89 -5.50 1.63
C ILE A 244 -24.85 -5.40 2.74
N PRO A 245 -25.16 -4.74 3.89
CA PRO A 245 -24.22 -4.65 4.99
C PRO A 245 -23.78 -6.04 5.46
N PRO A 246 -22.49 -6.22 5.83
CA PRO A 246 -22.04 -7.46 6.41
C PRO A 246 -22.83 -7.75 7.69
N VAL A 247 -23.34 -8.97 7.82
CA VAL A 247 -24.04 -9.41 9.03
C VAL A 247 -23.02 -9.45 10.17
N LEU A 248 -23.19 -8.59 11.17
CA LEU A 248 -22.33 -8.57 12.35
C LEU A 248 -22.45 -9.92 13.08
N PRO A 249 -21.32 -10.60 13.36
CA PRO A 249 -21.37 -11.88 14.03
C PRO A 249 -21.83 -11.72 15.48
N GLU A 250 -23.00 -12.28 15.81
CA GLU A 250 -23.40 -12.52 17.20
C GLU A 250 -22.64 -13.76 17.70
N ILE A 251 -21.78 -13.56 18.69
CA ILE A 251 -20.97 -14.63 19.29
C ILE A 251 -21.44 -14.80 20.73
N SER A 252 -22.09 -15.92 21.01
CA SER A 252 -22.69 -16.21 22.30
C SER A 252 -21.66 -16.76 23.29
N ASP A 253 -20.67 -17.51 22.80
CA ASP A 253 -19.64 -18.13 23.63
C ASP A 253 -18.25 -18.22 22.98
N SER A 254 -17.26 -18.65 23.75
CA SER A 254 -15.88 -18.81 23.28
C SER A 254 -15.70 -19.91 22.23
N VAL A 255 -16.64 -20.87 22.15
CA VAL A 255 -16.63 -21.94 21.15
C VAL A 255 -17.06 -21.40 19.79
N GLU A 256 -18.09 -20.56 19.75
CA GLU A 256 -18.54 -19.83 18.57
C GLU A 256 -17.47 -18.85 18.07
N LEU A 257 -16.78 -18.16 18.99
CA LEU A 257 -15.64 -17.31 18.65
C LEU A 257 -14.56 -18.12 17.92
N TRP A 258 -14.13 -19.24 18.50
CA TRP A 258 -13.13 -20.09 17.88
C TRP A 258 -13.64 -20.73 16.58
N LYS A 259 -14.93 -21.04 16.48
CA LYS A 259 -15.56 -21.56 15.25
C LYS A 259 -15.47 -20.54 14.11
N LEU A 260 -15.70 -19.26 14.38
CA LEU A 260 -15.58 -18.18 13.39
C LEU A 260 -14.16 -18.15 12.78
N PHE A 261 -13.12 -18.12 13.63
CA PHE A 261 -11.73 -18.15 13.18
C PHE A 261 -11.32 -19.49 12.55
N ARG A 262 -11.84 -20.62 13.05
CA ARG A 262 -11.59 -21.94 12.47
C ARG A 262 -12.19 -22.07 11.07
N VAL A 263 -13.29 -21.40 10.77
CA VAL A 263 -13.88 -21.36 9.43
C VAL A 263 -13.14 -20.35 8.54
N GLY A 264 -12.72 -19.20 9.10
CA GLY A 264 -11.95 -18.19 8.36
C GLY A 264 -10.56 -18.67 7.93
N LEU A 265 -9.82 -19.38 8.80
CA LEU A 265 -8.45 -19.83 8.52
C LEU A 265 -8.33 -20.68 7.24
N PRO A 266 -9.11 -21.76 7.03
CA PRO A 266 -9.09 -22.53 5.78
C PRO A 266 -9.41 -21.72 4.53
N THR A 267 -10.31 -20.74 4.64
CA THR A 267 -10.69 -19.85 3.55
C THR A 267 -9.49 -19.00 3.12
N TYR A 268 -8.83 -18.31 4.06
CA TYR A 268 -7.65 -17.50 3.77
C TYR A 268 -6.41 -18.32 3.40
N ILE A 269 -6.26 -19.55 3.91
CA ILE A 269 -5.27 -20.51 3.42
C ILE A 269 -5.46 -20.74 1.91
N ARG A 270 -6.70 -21.01 1.48
CA ARG A 270 -7.00 -21.25 0.08
C ARG A 270 -6.81 -19.99 -0.77
N GLU A 271 -7.32 -18.86 -0.33
CA GLU A 271 -7.20 -17.59 -1.05
C GLU A 271 -5.73 -17.22 -1.24
N ILE A 272 -4.94 -17.19 -0.18
CA ILE A 272 -3.51 -16.83 -0.29
C ILE A 272 -2.73 -17.86 -1.10
N ALA A 273 -3.09 -19.15 -1.06
CA ALA A 273 -2.45 -20.15 -1.90
C ALA A 273 -2.72 -19.88 -3.38
N VAL A 274 -3.96 -19.54 -3.74
CA VAL A 274 -4.33 -19.18 -5.12
C VAL A 274 -3.69 -17.86 -5.53
N SER A 275 -3.64 -16.86 -4.65
CA SER A 275 -3.04 -15.55 -4.91
C SER A 275 -1.54 -15.64 -5.11
N LEU A 276 -0.81 -16.40 -4.29
CA LEU A 276 0.65 -16.53 -4.43
C LEU A 276 1.08 -17.51 -5.54
N PHE A 277 0.21 -18.43 -5.96
CA PHE A 277 0.59 -19.43 -6.96
C PHE A 277 1.12 -18.83 -8.29
N PRO A 278 0.46 -17.82 -8.91
CA PRO A 278 0.95 -17.19 -10.13
C PRO A 278 2.38 -16.63 -10.01
N ILE A 279 2.69 -15.90 -8.94
CA ILE A 279 4.02 -15.30 -8.74
C ILE A 279 5.08 -16.37 -8.45
N ILE A 280 4.74 -17.41 -7.69
CA ILE A 280 5.63 -18.55 -7.42
C ILE A 280 5.94 -19.31 -8.72
N LEU A 281 4.91 -19.58 -9.52
CA LEU A 281 5.05 -20.27 -10.79
C LEU A 281 5.92 -19.46 -11.75
N PHE A 282 5.64 -18.16 -11.89
CA PHE A 282 6.42 -17.26 -12.72
C PHE A 282 7.89 -17.23 -12.31
N PHE A 283 8.17 -17.03 -11.01
CA PHE A 283 9.54 -17.07 -10.52
C PHE A 283 10.19 -18.43 -10.72
N GLY A 284 9.46 -19.54 -10.53
CA GLY A 284 9.95 -20.90 -10.77
C GLY A 284 10.40 -21.11 -12.21
N ILE A 285 9.61 -20.64 -13.18
CA ILE A 285 9.96 -20.66 -14.61
C ILE A 285 11.24 -19.86 -14.86
N PHE A 286 11.33 -18.64 -14.34
CA PHE A 286 12.51 -17.79 -14.48
C PHE A 286 13.76 -18.36 -13.80
N GLN A 287 13.57 -19.00 -12.65
CA GLN A 287 14.62 -19.65 -11.91
C GLN A 287 15.25 -20.79 -12.72
N ILE A 288 14.44 -21.59 -13.41
CA ILE A 288 14.90 -22.72 -14.24
C ILE A 288 15.51 -22.21 -15.56
N ALA A 289 14.86 -21.26 -16.22
CA ALA A 289 15.26 -20.80 -17.55
C ALA A 289 16.44 -19.81 -17.53
N VAL A 290 16.41 -18.82 -16.64
CA VAL A 290 17.27 -17.62 -16.71
C VAL A 290 18.19 -17.48 -15.50
N LEU A 291 17.65 -17.48 -14.27
CA LEU A 291 18.42 -17.10 -13.08
C LEU A 291 19.40 -18.18 -12.61
N LYS A 292 19.01 -19.46 -12.68
CA LYS A 292 19.82 -20.64 -12.29
C LYS A 292 20.54 -20.47 -10.95
N LEU A 293 19.81 -19.96 -9.94
CA LEU A 293 20.39 -19.67 -8.62
C LEU A 293 20.95 -20.92 -7.93
N SER A 294 21.98 -20.71 -7.11
CA SER A 294 22.55 -21.75 -6.26
C SER A 294 21.49 -22.34 -5.32
N LYS A 295 21.61 -23.64 -4.99
CA LYS A 295 20.68 -24.35 -4.10
C LYS A 295 20.50 -23.64 -2.74
N ARG A 296 21.53 -22.95 -2.25
CA ARG A 296 21.48 -22.19 -0.99
C ARG A 296 20.59 -20.95 -1.12
N ASN A 297 20.74 -20.17 -2.19
CA ASN A 297 19.94 -18.98 -2.43
C ASN A 297 18.48 -19.33 -2.73
N LEU A 298 18.26 -20.40 -3.50
CA LEU A 298 16.91 -20.89 -3.77
C LEU A 298 16.20 -21.34 -2.48
N ARG A 299 16.89 -22.08 -1.61
CA ARG A 299 16.33 -22.49 -0.31
C ARG A 299 15.96 -21.31 0.57
N LYS A 300 16.78 -20.25 0.59
CA LYS A 300 16.45 -19.01 1.32
C LYS A 300 15.15 -18.39 0.80
N ILE A 301 15.01 -18.24 -0.51
CA ILE A 301 13.77 -17.69 -1.12
C ILE A 301 12.56 -18.57 -0.76
N ILE A 302 12.68 -19.89 -0.86
CA ILE A 302 11.57 -20.81 -0.51
C ILE A 302 11.17 -20.66 0.95
N VAL A 303 12.14 -20.56 1.87
CA VAL A 303 11.84 -20.33 3.30
C VAL A 303 11.16 -18.98 3.51
N GLY A 304 11.64 -17.92 2.86
CA GLY A 304 11.00 -16.60 2.92
C GLY A 304 9.58 -16.59 2.35
N LEU A 305 9.33 -17.35 1.30
CA LEU A 305 8.01 -17.52 0.71
C LEU A 305 7.05 -18.26 1.67
N VAL A 306 7.54 -19.27 2.39
CA VAL A 306 6.75 -19.96 3.43
C VAL A 306 6.41 -19.01 4.58
N TYR A 307 7.35 -18.19 5.05
CA TYR A 307 7.07 -17.17 6.07
C TYR A 307 6.08 -16.12 5.57
N THR A 308 6.22 -15.67 4.33
CA THR A 308 5.26 -14.77 3.69
C THR A 308 3.86 -15.38 3.70
N TYR A 309 3.74 -16.62 3.22
CA TYR A 309 2.46 -17.32 3.15
C TYR A 309 1.78 -17.43 4.51
N ILE A 310 2.52 -17.90 5.54
CA ILE A 310 2.01 -17.99 6.91
C ILE A 310 1.62 -16.60 7.43
N GLY A 311 2.47 -15.61 7.19
CA GLY A 311 2.26 -14.22 7.60
C GLY A 311 0.97 -13.63 7.02
N LEU A 312 0.78 -13.73 5.71
CA LEU A 312 -0.42 -13.24 5.02
C LEU A 312 -1.69 -13.95 5.46
N VAL A 313 -1.66 -15.29 5.61
CA VAL A 313 -2.83 -16.05 6.08
C VAL A 313 -3.26 -15.56 7.46
N LEU A 314 -2.33 -15.43 8.41
CA LEU A 314 -2.65 -14.97 9.76
C LEU A 314 -3.09 -13.51 9.76
N PHE A 315 -2.40 -12.67 9.01
CA PHE A 315 -2.67 -11.24 8.91
C PHE A 315 -4.06 -10.97 8.31
N LEU A 316 -4.39 -11.54 7.15
CA LEU A 316 -5.68 -11.33 6.50
C LEU A 316 -6.82 -12.00 7.27
N THR A 317 -6.59 -13.16 7.89
CA THR A 317 -7.61 -13.75 8.76
C THR A 317 -7.89 -12.82 9.95
N GLY A 318 -6.85 -12.30 10.61
CA GLY A 318 -7.03 -11.37 11.73
C GLY A 318 -7.69 -10.05 11.32
N ALA A 319 -7.32 -9.54 10.15
CA ALA A 319 -7.85 -8.29 9.60
C ALA A 319 -9.31 -8.41 9.18
N ASN A 320 -9.67 -9.42 8.38
CA ASN A 320 -11.03 -9.58 7.86
C ASN A 320 -12.00 -10.19 8.87
N VAL A 321 -11.56 -11.13 9.71
CA VAL A 321 -12.46 -11.75 10.71
C VAL A 321 -12.58 -10.86 11.94
N GLY A 322 -11.48 -10.23 12.39
CA GLY A 322 -11.46 -9.43 13.62
C GLY A 322 -11.68 -7.93 13.42
N PHE A 323 -10.88 -7.29 12.55
CA PHE A 323 -10.87 -5.83 12.42
C PHE A 323 -12.04 -5.31 11.60
N MET A 324 -12.44 -5.98 10.52
CA MET A 324 -13.51 -5.51 9.65
C MET A 324 -14.87 -5.37 10.37
N PRO A 325 -15.35 -6.38 11.13
CA PRO A 325 -16.59 -6.22 11.91
C PRO A 325 -16.45 -5.14 13.00
N ALA A 326 -15.29 -5.07 13.66
CA ALA A 326 -15.03 -4.07 14.70
C ALA A 326 -15.03 -2.64 14.15
N GLY A 327 -14.40 -2.42 12.99
CA GLY A 327 -14.40 -1.15 12.27
C GLY A 327 -15.82 -0.75 11.91
N ASN A 328 -16.58 -1.64 11.26
CA ASN A 328 -17.96 -1.36 10.87
C ASN A 328 -18.85 -1.00 12.07
N TYR A 329 -18.81 -1.79 13.14
CA TYR A 329 -19.58 -1.51 14.35
C TYR A 329 -19.18 -0.18 15.02
N LEU A 330 -17.87 0.08 15.18
CA LEU A 330 -17.38 1.33 15.74
C LEU A 330 -17.87 2.54 14.93
N GLY A 331 -17.76 2.47 13.61
CA GLY A 331 -18.23 3.52 12.72
C GLY A 331 -19.73 3.79 12.91
N GLN A 332 -20.53 2.72 12.95
CA GLN A 332 -21.97 2.80 13.14
C GLN A 332 -22.36 3.44 14.47
N VAL A 333 -21.77 2.98 15.58
CA VAL A 333 -22.09 3.49 16.92
C VAL A 333 -21.66 4.95 17.07
N ILE A 334 -20.43 5.30 16.68
CA ILE A 334 -19.92 6.67 16.84
C ILE A 334 -20.72 7.65 15.98
N ALA A 335 -21.08 7.28 14.75
CA ALA A 335 -21.88 8.13 13.87
C ALA A 335 -23.35 8.24 14.30
N SER A 336 -23.85 7.31 15.13
CA SER A 336 -25.20 7.37 15.71
C SER A 336 -25.32 8.26 16.96
N LEU A 337 -24.21 8.79 17.48
CA LEU A 337 -24.21 9.71 18.62
C LEU A 337 -24.81 11.08 18.22
N ASP A 338 -25.44 11.76 19.18
CA ASP A 338 -25.96 13.13 18.98
C ASP A 338 -24.87 14.12 18.53
N TYR A 339 -23.62 13.87 18.96
CA TYR A 339 -22.43 14.64 18.61
C TYR A 339 -21.51 13.88 17.63
N ASN A 340 -22.11 13.29 16.59
CA ASN A 340 -21.43 12.46 15.58
C ASN A 340 -20.18 13.10 14.92
N TRP A 341 -20.00 14.42 14.96
CA TRP A 341 -18.78 15.11 14.52
C TRP A 341 -17.50 14.60 15.19
N ILE A 342 -17.60 13.98 16.38
CA ILE A 342 -16.46 13.37 17.08
C ILE A 342 -15.77 12.28 16.25
N ILE A 343 -16.49 11.64 15.31
CA ILE A 343 -15.92 10.62 14.43
C ILE A 343 -14.77 11.17 13.58
N VAL A 344 -14.75 12.47 13.28
CA VAL A 344 -13.66 13.13 12.57
C VAL A 344 -12.38 13.07 13.39
N LEU A 345 -12.43 13.47 14.67
CA LEU A 345 -11.27 13.45 15.56
C LEU A 345 -10.78 12.03 15.85
N ILE A 346 -11.72 11.11 16.07
CA ILE A 346 -11.42 9.69 16.29
C ILE A 346 -10.78 9.11 15.03
N GLY A 347 -11.32 9.41 13.86
CA GLY A 347 -10.78 9.02 12.56
C GLY A 347 -9.36 9.53 12.36
N MET A 348 -9.09 10.80 12.66
CA MET A 348 -7.73 11.37 12.61
C MET A 348 -6.76 10.62 13.53
N LEU A 349 -7.18 10.31 14.76
CA LEU A 349 -6.36 9.58 15.73
C LEU A 349 -6.04 8.16 15.25
N ILE A 350 -7.05 7.42 14.78
CA ILE A 350 -6.88 6.09 14.18
C ILE A 350 -5.94 6.18 12.97
N GLY A 351 -6.19 7.13 12.06
CA GLY A 351 -5.40 7.37 10.86
C GLY A 351 -3.91 7.61 11.15
N PHE A 352 -3.60 8.33 12.24
CA PHE A 352 -2.20 8.55 12.63
C PHE A 352 -1.46 7.24 12.97
N PHE A 353 -2.11 6.29 13.62
CA PHE A 353 -1.47 5.06 14.07
C PHE A 353 -1.60 3.90 13.08
N ILE A 354 -2.64 3.88 12.24
CA ILE A 354 -2.90 2.77 11.33
C ILE A 354 -1.82 2.60 10.26
N VAL A 355 -1.24 3.71 9.79
CA VAL A 355 -0.11 3.70 8.85
C VAL A 355 1.09 2.95 9.40
N LYS A 356 1.33 3.03 10.71
CA LYS A 356 2.44 2.32 11.35
C LYS A 356 2.21 0.83 11.45
N ALA A 357 0.95 0.40 11.44
CA ALA A 357 0.56 -1.01 11.40
C ALA A 357 0.64 -1.62 10.00
N GLU A 358 0.85 -0.81 8.96
CA GLU A 358 0.92 -1.25 7.58
C GLU A 358 2.31 -1.81 7.25
N PRO A 359 2.46 -3.11 6.95
CA PRO A 359 3.77 -3.72 6.71
C PRO A 359 4.51 -3.13 5.51
N ALA A 360 3.77 -2.69 4.48
CA ALA A 360 4.35 -2.09 3.28
C ALA A 360 5.09 -0.78 3.60
N VAL A 361 4.56 0.02 4.54
CA VAL A 361 5.16 1.29 4.97
C VAL A 361 6.52 1.06 5.64
N TYR A 362 6.66 -0.02 6.42
CA TYR A 362 7.95 -0.38 7.02
C TYR A 362 9.00 -0.66 5.95
N VAL A 363 8.67 -1.48 4.95
CA VAL A 363 9.61 -1.84 3.87
C VAL A 363 10.01 -0.61 3.08
N LEU A 364 9.05 0.26 2.75
CA LEU A 364 9.32 1.52 2.07
C LEU A 364 10.26 2.42 2.87
N ASN A 365 9.96 2.67 4.15
CA ASN A 365 10.78 3.57 4.99
C ASN A 365 12.21 3.07 5.07
N LYS A 366 12.40 1.75 5.20
CA LYS A 366 13.72 1.13 5.22
C LYS A 366 14.45 1.26 3.89
N GLN A 367 13.76 1.03 2.77
CA GLN A 367 14.36 1.20 1.43
C GLN A 367 14.75 2.65 1.16
N VAL A 368 13.92 3.61 1.56
CA VAL A 368 14.23 5.04 1.44
C VAL A 368 15.45 5.40 2.30
N GLU A 369 15.52 4.93 3.53
CA GLU A 369 16.65 5.18 4.42
C GLU A 369 17.95 4.53 3.90
N GLU A 370 17.89 3.30 3.39
CA GLU A 370 19.04 2.59 2.81
C GLU A 370 19.53 3.24 1.51
N ILE A 371 18.63 3.70 0.62
CA ILE A 371 19.01 4.30 -0.67
C ILE A 371 19.50 5.74 -0.50
N THR A 372 19.04 6.44 0.53
CA THR A 372 19.48 7.81 0.82
C THR A 372 20.66 7.88 1.78
N ASP A 373 21.31 6.74 2.07
CA ASP A 373 22.41 6.62 3.05
C ASP A 373 22.07 7.28 4.40
N GLY A 374 20.81 7.16 4.83
CA GLY A 374 20.30 7.74 6.08
C GLY A 374 19.99 9.24 6.03
N ALA A 375 20.12 9.91 4.88
CA ALA A 375 19.78 11.33 4.74
C ALA A 375 18.28 11.60 5.00
N ILE A 376 17.42 10.65 4.61
CA ILE A 376 15.99 10.65 4.96
C ILE A 376 15.75 9.54 6.00
N PRO A 377 15.65 9.87 7.31
CA PRO A 377 15.48 8.86 8.34
C PRO A 377 14.07 8.25 8.30
N ALA A 378 13.96 6.94 8.53
CA ALA A 378 12.70 6.20 8.54
C ALA A 378 11.66 6.80 9.49
N ARG A 379 12.11 7.42 10.59
CA ARG A 379 11.24 8.11 11.56
C ARG A 379 10.58 9.37 10.99
N ALA A 380 11.31 10.19 10.24
CA ALA A 380 10.75 11.41 9.63
C ALA A 380 9.71 11.04 8.57
N MET A 381 10.01 10.03 7.75
CA MET A 381 9.06 9.43 6.81
C MET A 381 7.79 8.95 7.52
N SER A 382 7.94 8.06 8.51
CA SER A 382 6.81 7.50 9.25
C SER A 382 5.90 8.57 9.87
N ILE A 383 6.48 9.61 10.48
CA ILE A 383 5.70 10.72 11.06
C ILE A 383 4.97 11.52 9.98
N SER A 384 5.63 11.84 8.87
CA SER A 384 5.03 12.60 7.77
C SER A 384 3.87 11.83 7.12
N LEU A 385 4.02 10.52 6.92
CA LEU A 385 2.94 9.64 6.47
C LEU A 385 1.78 9.60 7.47
N SER A 386 2.09 9.45 8.75
CA SER A 386 1.07 9.41 9.83
C SER A 386 0.25 10.70 9.88
N ILE A 387 0.89 11.87 9.72
CA ILE A 387 0.20 13.17 9.68
C ILE A 387 -0.69 13.27 8.43
N GLY A 388 -0.18 12.86 7.27
CA GLY A 388 -0.94 12.88 6.02
C GLY A 388 -2.19 12.02 6.10
N VAL A 389 -2.05 10.79 6.58
CA VAL A 389 -3.18 9.87 6.71
C VAL A 389 -4.14 10.30 7.81
N ALA A 390 -3.67 10.84 8.94
CA ALA A 390 -4.54 11.42 9.95
C ALA A 390 -5.45 12.52 9.36
N ALA A 391 -4.86 13.47 8.62
CA ALA A 391 -5.63 14.53 7.96
C ALA A 391 -6.61 13.96 6.93
N SER A 392 -6.17 12.98 6.13
CA SER A 392 -7.03 12.30 5.15
C SER A 392 -8.23 11.62 5.79
N ILE A 393 -8.03 10.83 6.85
CA ILE A 393 -9.15 10.15 7.51
C ILE A 393 -10.09 11.16 8.17
N GLY A 394 -9.58 12.26 8.72
CA GLY A 394 -10.43 13.37 9.17
C GLY A 394 -11.33 13.92 8.06
N LEU A 395 -10.74 14.23 6.90
CA LEU A 395 -11.50 14.69 5.72
C LEU A 395 -12.46 13.62 5.20
N ALA A 396 -12.06 12.35 5.26
CA ALA A 396 -12.89 11.23 4.85
C ALA A 396 -14.13 11.06 5.74
N MET A 397 -13.95 11.19 7.05
CA MET A 397 -15.05 11.15 8.01
C MET A 397 -15.97 12.37 7.85
N LEU A 398 -15.41 13.56 7.61
CA LEU A 398 -16.21 14.74 7.28
C LEU A 398 -17.04 14.50 6.02
N ARG A 399 -16.44 13.91 4.98
CA ARG A 399 -17.13 13.53 3.75
C ARG A 399 -18.26 12.53 4.02
N VAL A 400 -18.01 11.48 4.80
CA VAL A 400 -19.03 10.48 5.17
C VAL A 400 -20.22 11.13 5.87
N LEU A 401 -19.99 12.11 6.75
CA LEU A 401 -21.07 12.82 7.45
C LEU A 401 -21.85 13.81 6.56
N THR A 402 -21.19 14.37 5.54
CA THR A 402 -21.76 15.49 4.75
C THR A 402 -22.24 15.09 3.36
N GLY A 403 -21.85 13.92 2.84
CA GLY A 403 -22.19 13.47 1.48
C GLY A 403 -21.48 14.28 0.38
N ILE A 404 -20.41 15.01 0.70
CA ILE A 404 -19.66 15.79 -0.30
C ILE A 404 -18.98 14.83 -1.30
N SER A 405 -19.10 15.12 -2.58
CA SER A 405 -18.45 14.32 -3.62
C SER A 405 -16.94 14.23 -3.41
N ILE A 406 -16.38 13.03 -3.60
CA ILE A 406 -14.95 12.73 -3.48
C ILE A 406 -14.07 13.67 -4.33
N LEU A 407 -14.58 14.15 -5.47
CA LEU A 407 -13.85 15.02 -6.38
C LEU A 407 -13.42 16.35 -5.74
N TRP A 408 -14.19 16.85 -4.76
CA TRP A 408 -13.85 18.08 -4.02
C TRP A 408 -12.60 17.92 -3.14
N PHE A 409 -12.17 16.69 -2.85
CA PHE A 409 -10.97 16.40 -2.08
C PHE A 409 -9.83 15.94 -2.99
N ILE A 410 -10.13 15.03 -3.93
CA ILE A 410 -9.13 14.43 -4.81
C ILE A 410 -8.59 15.44 -5.83
N ILE A 411 -9.44 16.26 -6.48
CA ILE A 411 -8.96 17.22 -7.48
C ILE A 411 -8.01 18.26 -6.85
N PRO A 412 -8.39 18.98 -5.77
CA PRO A 412 -7.48 19.94 -5.13
C PRO A 412 -6.25 19.24 -4.55
N GLY A 413 -6.41 18.06 -3.96
CA GLY A 413 -5.32 17.29 -3.38
C GLY A 413 -4.23 16.94 -4.40
N TYR A 414 -4.62 16.34 -5.53
CA TYR A 414 -3.68 16.05 -6.61
C TYR A 414 -3.16 17.31 -7.30
N ALA A 415 -3.95 18.38 -7.42
CA ALA A 415 -3.47 19.64 -7.96
C ALA A 415 -2.35 20.24 -7.10
N ILE A 416 -2.50 20.21 -5.76
CA ILE A 416 -1.45 20.63 -4.82
C ILE A 416 -0.24 19.70 -4.92
N ALA A 417 -0.45 18.38 -4.92
CA ALA A 417 0.64 17.41 -5.01
C ALA A 417 1.45 17.54 -6.31
N LEU A 418 0.78 17.71 -7.45
CA LEU A 418 1.43 17.91 -8.75
C LEU A 418 2.09 19.29 -8.83
N GLY A 419 1.47 20.33 -8.27
CA GLY A 419 2.07 21.67 -8.18
C GLY A 419 3.36 21.68 -7.36
N LEU A 420 3.37 21.00 -6.20
CA LEU A 420 4.55 20.87 -5.34
C LEU A 420 5.71 20.13 -6.05
N SER A 421 5.40 19.22 -6.99
CA SER A 421 6.42 18.42 -7.66
C SER A 421 7.40 19.22 -8.51
N PHE A 422 7.04 20.46 -8.87
CA PHE A 422 7.92 21.40 -9.57
C PHE A 422 8.90 22.13 -8.64
N PHE A 423 8.63 22.16 -7.34
CA PHE A 423 9.41 22.92 -6.37
C PHE A 423 10.29 22.02 -5.49
N VAL A 424 10.06 20.71 -5.52
CA VAL A 424 10.68 19.72 -4.64
C VAL A 424 11.61 18.81 -5.46
N PRO A 425 12.77 18.38 -4.92
CA PRO A 425 13.69 17.51 -5.66
C PRO A 425 13.02 16.24 -6.20
N LYS A 426 13.49 15.76 -7.37
CA LYS A 426 12.92 14.63 -8.11
C LYS A 426 12.77 13.37 -7.23
N ILE A 427 13.74 13.10 -6.36
CA ILE A 427 13.72 11.96 -5.41
C ILE A 427 12.57 12.06 -4.39
N PHE A 428 12.32 13.23 -3.80
CA PHE A 428 11.23 13.41 -2.85
C PHE A 428 9.87 13.31 -3.54
N THR A 429 9.74 13.83 -4.77
CA THR A 429 8.55 13.63 -5.59
C THR A 429 8.31 12.14 -5.85
N ALA A 430 9.33 11.40 -6.28
CA ALA A 430 9.21 9.97 -6.55
C ALA A 430 8.84 9.17 -5.30
N ILE A 431 9.52 9.43 -4.17
CA ILE A 431 9.20 8.82 -2.88
C ILE A 431 7.79 9.18 -2.43
N ALA A 432 7.36 10.44 -2.58
CA ALA A 432 6.04 10.88 -2.13
C ALA A 432 4.90 10.15 -2.84
N PHE A 433 5.00 9.98 -4.16
CA PHE A 433 3.99 9.27 -4.94
C PHE A 433 4.02 7.76 -4.73
N ASP A 434 5.20 7.16 -4.52
CA ASP A 434 5.27 5.74 -4.12
C ASP A 434 4.68 5.56 -2.71
N SER A 435 4.97 6.49 -1.79
CA SER A 435 4.48 6.44 -0.40
C SER A 435 2.97 6.54 -0.28
N GLY A 436 2.33 7.32 -1.15
CA GLY A 436 0.89 7.46 -1.21
C GLY A 436 0.19 6.11 -1.31
N GLY A 437 0.53 5.34 -2.34
CA GLY A 437 -0.02 3.99 -2.50
C GLY A 437 0.34 3.06 -1.34
N VAL A 438 1.55 3.15 -0.81
CA VAL A 438 1.99 2.28 0.28
C VAL A 438 1.19 2.50 1.58
N ALA A 439 0.74 3.73 1.83
CA ALA A 439 -0.04 4.07 3.02
C ALA A 439 -1.48 3.52 2.98
N SER A 440 -2.00 3.17 1.80
CA SER A 440 -3.38 2.73 1.58
C SER A 440 -3.55 1.20 1.53
N GLY A 441 -2.67 0.47 2.22
CA GLY A 441 -2.64 -1.00 2.22
C GLY A 441 -3.80 -1.69 2.96
N PRO A 442 -3.66 -2.99 3.28
CA PRO A 442 -4.72 -3.85 3.81
C PRO A 442 -5.46 -3.27 5.01
N MET A 443 -4.76 -2.64 5.96
CA MET A 443 -5.42 -2.12 7.16
C MET A 443 -6.43 -1.02 6.81
N THR A 444 -6.17 -0.26 5.75
CA THR A 444 -7.11 0.74 5.24
C THR A 444 -8.34 0.05 4.64
N ALA A 445 -8.16 -1.01 3.84
CA ALA A 445 -9.26 -1.75 3.23
C ALA A 445 -10.08 -2.62 4.21
N THR A 446 -9.45 -3.17 5.25
CA THR A 446 -10.07 -4.09 6.20
C THR A 446 -10.52 -3.44 7.50
N PHE A 447 -10.15 -2.18 7.76
CA PHE A 447 -10.59 -1.48 8.97
C PHE A 447 -11.17 -0.09 8.67
N LEU A 448 -10.43 0.78 7.97
CA LEU A 448 -10.88 2.17 7.73
C LEU A 448 -12.06 2.25 6.77
N LEU A 449 -12.05 1.46 5.70
CA LEU A 449 -13.18 1.38 4.78
C LEU A 449 -14.43 0.80 5.47
N PRO A 450 -14.37 -0.35 6.17
CA PRO A 450 -15.49 -0.82 7.00
C PRO A 450 -15.96 0.19 8.05
N PHE A 451 -15.04 0.91 8.71
CA PHE A 451 -15.35 2.00 9.64
C PHE A 451 -16.13 3.13 8.98
N ALA A 452 -15.71 3.56 7.79
CA ALA A 452 -16.46 4.53 6.99
C ALA A 452 -17.82 3.99 6.52
N GLN A 453 -17.91 2.71 6.13
CA GLN A 453 -19.16 2.06 5.71
C GLN A 453 -20.16 2.00 6.87
N GLY A 454 -19.70 1.65 8.07
CA GLY A 454 -20.52 1.65 9.29
C GLY A 454 -21.05 3.03 9.62
N ALA A 455 -20.17 4.04 9.58
CA ALA A 455 -20.55 5.43 9.80
C ALA A 455 -21.56 5.95 8.76
N CYS A 456 -21.33 5.65 7.48
CA CYS A 456 -22.22 5.98 6.38
C CYS A 456 -23.61 5.34 6.55
N THR A 457 -23.65 4.07 6.99
CA THR A 457 -24.89 3.34 7.26
C THR A 457 -25.70 4.01 8.37
N ALA A 458 -25.03 4.46 9.44
CA ALA A 458 -25.70 5.14 10.56
C ALA A 458 -26.29 6.51 10.18
N VAL A 459 -25.63 7.27 9.31
CA VAL A 459 -26.15 8.57 8.83
C VAL A 459 -27.13 8.45 7.66
N GLY A 460 -27.37 7.24 7.14
CA GLY A 460 -28.26 6.99 6.00
C GLY A 460 -27.70 7.44 4.65
N GLY A 461 -26.36 7.54 4.53
CA GLY A 461 -25.68 7.91 3.29
C GLY A 461 -25.61 6.76 2.28
N ASN A 462 -25.13 7.05 1.08
CA ASN A 462 -24.89 6.02 0.07
C ASN A 462 -23.48 5.48 0.20
N ILE A 463 -23.36 4.22 0.57
CA ILE A 463 -22.09 3.57 0.89
C ILE A 463 -21.10 3.61 -0.28
N VAL A 464 -21.58 3.41 -1.50
CA VAL A 464 -20.72 3.40 -2.70
C VAL A 464 -20.21 4.80 -3.04
N THR A 465 -20.99 5.85 -2.78
CA THR A 465 -20.58 7.23 -3.09
C THR A 465 -19.91 7.96 -1.93
N ASP A 466 -20.18 7.56 -0.68
CA ASP A 466 -19.80 8.32 0.51
C ASP A 466 -18.75 7.59 1.35
N ALA A 467 -18.86 6.26 1.50
CA ALA A 467 -17.91 5.46 2.29
C ALA A 467 -16.69 4.99 1.46
N PHE A 468 -16.90 4.52 0.23
CA PHE A 468 -15.79 4.30 -0.70
C PHE A 468 -15.08 5.62 -1.00
N GLY A 469 -13.80 5.58 -1.36
CA GLY A 469 -12.97 6.77 -1.57
C GLY A 469 -12.09 7.12 -0.37
N VAL A 470 -12.31 6.46 0.79
CA VAL A 470 -11.42 6.59 1.95
C VAL A 470 -10.02 6.14 1.58
N VAL A 471 -9.89 5.03 0.87
CA VAL A 471 -8.59 4.49 0.44
C VAL A 471 -7.88 5.47 -0.49
N ALA A 472 -8.61 6.05 -1.44
CA ALA A 472 -8.12 7.09 -2.34
C ALA A 472 -7.61 8.34 -1.62
N MET A 473 -8.35 8.83 -0.63
CA MET A 473 -7.92 9.99 0.15
C MET A 473 -6.65 9.66 0.96
N VAL A 474 -6.58 8.46 1.54
CA VAL A 474 -5.38 7.98 2.27
C VAL A 474 -4.18 7.87 1.34
N ALA A 475 -4.40 7.46 0.10
CA ALA A 475 -3.33 7.39 -0.89
C ALA A 475 -2.83 8.76 -1.34
N MET A 476 -3.71 9.78 -1.36
CA MET A 476 -3.40 11.10 -1.93
C MET A 476 -2.67 12.02 -0.96
N THR A 477 -3.03 12.09 0.33
CA THR A 477 -2.42 13.08 1.24
C THR A 477 -0.93 12.86 1.56
N PRO A 478 -0.37 11.63 1.59
CA PRO A 478 1.06 11.42 1.73
C PRO A 478 1.88 12.08 0.61
N LEU A 479 1.32 12.22 -0.60
CA LEU A 479 2.00 12.92 -1.69
C LEU A 479 2.33 14.35 -1.28
N ILE A 480 1.43 15.01 -0.54
CA ILE A 480 1.60 16.39 -0.11
C ILE A 480 2.56 16.44 1.09
N THR A 481 2.35 15.61 2.12
CA THR A 481 3.15 15.71 3.35
C THR A 481 4.62 15.32 3.15
N ILE A 482 4.91 14.34 2.29
CA ILE A 482 6.29 13.96 1.96
C ILE A 482 6.98 15.00 1.08
N GLN A 483 6.26 15.65 0.16
CA GLN A 483 6.82 16.76 -0.61
C GLN A 483 7.10 17.99 0.27
N ILE A 484 6.23 18.29 1.23
CA ILE A 484 6.48 19.32 2.24
C ILE A 484 7.72 18.98 3.07
N LEU A 485 7.87 17.70 3.48
CA LEU A 485 9.09 17.24 4.16
C LEU A 485 10.33 17.51 3.30
N GLY A 486 10.29 17.17 2.00
CA GLY A 486 11.38 17.45 1.07
C GLY A 486 11.73 18.93 0.97
N MET A 487 10.72 19.80 0.93
CA MET A 487 10.92 21.26 0.94
C MET A 487 11.59 21.74 2.24
N ILE A 488 11.17 21.23 3.39
CA ILE A 488 11.78 21.57 4.69
C ILE A 488 13.26 21.16 4.72
N TYR A 489 13.59 19.95 4.25
CA TYR A 489 14.96 19.47 4.17
C TYR A 489 15.82 20.35 3.24
N GLN A 490 15.28 20.73 2.08
CA GLN A 490 15.96 21.62 1.15
C GLN A 490 16.24 23.01 1.75
N MET A 491 15.28 23.57 2.50
CA MET A 491 15.44 24.86 3.18
C MET A 491 16.50 24.79 4.30
N GLN A 492 16.51 23.70 5.07
CA GLN A 492 17.50 23.48 6.13
C GLN A 492 18.92 23.36 5.56
N GLN A 493 19.09 22.62 4.46
CA GLN A 493 20.38 22.51 3.78
C GLN A 493 20.89 23.85 3.24
N ARG A 494 19.99 24.69 2.68
CA ARG A 494 20.36 26.03 2.20
C ARG A 494 20.76 27.00 3.31
N SER A 495 20.30 26.75 4.54
CA SER A 495 20.54 27.62 5.70
C SER A 495 21.68 27.12 6.61
N ALA A 496 22.23 25.92 6.38
CA ALA A 496 23.32 25.37 7.17
C ALA A 496 24.67 26.08 6.87
N PRO A 497 25.45 26.48 7.90
CA PRO A 497 26.80 27.00 7.70
C PRO A 497 27.71 25.95 7.04
N LYS A 498 28.57 26.37 6.10
CA LYS A 498 29.48 25.50 5.32
C LYS A 498 30.39 24.55 6.14
N ASP A 499 30.53 24.75 7.45
CA ASP A 499 31.33 23.91 8.37
C ASP A 499 30.52 22.87 9.18
N GLN A 500 29.19 22.82 9.03
CA GLN A 500 28.32 21.81 9.63
C GLN A 500 27.43 21.16 8.58
N THR A 501 28.03 20.71 7.48
CA THR A 501 27.39 19.76 6.59
C THR A 501 27.10 18.49 7.40
N LEU A 502 25.81 18.25 7.69
CA LEU A 502 25.27 16.90 7.84
C LEU A 502 25.93 16.01 6.77
N PRO A 503 26.24 14.73 7.06
CA PRO A 503 26.95 13.86 6.13
C PRO A 503 26.37 14.06 4.73
N GLU A 504 27.23 14.52 3.81
CA GLU A 504 26.86 14.75 2.42
C GLU A 504 26.10 13.50 1.96
N PRO A 505 24.83 13.60 1.53
CA PRO A 505 24.31 12.56 0.70
C PRO A 505 25.23 12.52 -0.52
N ALA A 506 25.87 11.37 -0.74
CA ALA A 506 26.79 11.14 -1.85
C ALA A 506 26.04 11.09 -3.19
N ALA A 507 25.41 12.20 -3.57
CA ALA A 507 24.94 12.53 -4.90
C ALA A 507 24.65 14.03 -4.90
N GLY A 508 25.41 14.78 -5.71
CA GLY A 508 25.26 16.23 -5.83
C GLY A 508 23.81 16.62 -6.12
N PHE A 509 23.19 17.29 -5.16
CA PHE A 509 21.92 17.98 -5.31
C PHE A 509 22.16 19.21 -6.20
N ASP A 510 21.82 19.06 -7.48
CA ASP A 510 21.69 20.10 -8.51
C ASP A 510 22.68 21.27 -8.44
N GLN A 511 23.82 21.07 -9.10
CA GLN A 511 24.46 22.15 -9.84
C GLN A 511 24.74 21.65 -11.25
N LEU A 512 23.84 21.96 -12.19
CA LEU A 512 24.06 22.50 -13.55
C LEU A 512 22.87 22.16 -14.48
N ASP A 513 22.60 23.09 -15.41
CA ASP A 513 21.43 23.20 -16.29
C ASP A 513 20.91 21.90 -16.94
N ASP A 514 19.58 21.71 -16.87
CA ASP A 514 18.80 20.65 -17.54
C ASP A 514 18.82 20.76 -19.10
N ASP A 515 19.54 21.73 -19.68
CA ASP A 515 19.61 22.02 -21.13
C ASP A 515 20.99 21.70 -21.77
N ALA A 516 21.89 21.00 -21.08
CA ALA A 516 23.16 20.59 -21.69
C ALA A 516 22.92 19.52 -22.78
N ILE A 517 22.80 19.97 -24.04
CA ILE A 517 22.83 19.15 -25.25
C ILE A 517 24.09 18.26 -25.19
N ILE A 518 23.89 16.95 -25.06
CA ILE A 518 24.95 15.96 -25.29
C ILE A 518 25.16 15.91 -26.81
N GLU A 519 26.20 16.58 -27.30
CA GLU A 519 26.74 16.25 -28.62
C GLU A 519 27.30 14.81 -28.56
N LEU A 520 26.81 14.00 -29.50
CA LEU A 520 26.98 12.54 -29.62
C LEU A 520 28.42 12.06 -29.70
#